data_AF-F0G8T1-F1
#
_entry.id   AF-F0G8T1-F1
#
_cell.length_a   1.000
_cell.length_b   1.000
_cell.length_c   1.000
_cell.angle_alpha   90.00
_cell.angle_beta   90.00
_cell.angle_gamma   90.00
#
_symmetry.space_group_name_H-M   'P 1'
#
loop_
_entity.id
_entity.type
_entity.pdbx_description
1 polymer ?
#
loop_
_entity_poly.entity_id
_entity_poly.type
_entity_poly.pdbx_seq_one_letter_code
_entity_poly.pdbx_strand_id
1 'polypeptide(L)'
;AIHTIHAFCQRALQEAPFAAAMPFAFDMEADDAALRFELAADFWRTRVEPMAARWPGFAGWLVESGAGPAALDAQLARRLKKPLAALR
;
A
#
# COMPACT_ATOMS: atom_id res chain seq x y z
N ALA A 1 6.11 -13.34 -31.16
CA ALA A 1 6.84 -13.39 -29.88
C ALA A 1 5.92 -13.99 -28.81
N ILE A 2 6.47 -14.68 -27.82
CA ILE A 2 5.71 -15.22 -26.69
C ILE A 2 5.94 -14.30 -25.50
N HIS A 3 4.86 -13.85 -24.85
CA HIS A 3 4.90 -12.91 -23.73
C HIS A 3 4.18 -13.50 -22.51
N THR A 4 4.61 -13.10 -21.30
CA THR A 4 3.80 -13.31 -20.10
C THR A 4 2.55 -12.42 -20.17
N ILE A 5 1.52 -12.73 -19.37
CA ILE A 5 0.31 -11.90 -19.28
C ILE A 5 0.68 -10.44 -18.94
N HIS A 6 1.59 -10.21 -17.99
CA HIS A 6 2.05 -8.87 -17.61
C HIS A 6 2.70 -8.12 -18.78
N ALA A 7 3.64 -8.76 -19.48
CA ALA A 7 4.34 -8.12 -20.61
C ALA A 7 3.38 -7.81 -21.77
N PHE A 8 2.39 -8.68 -22.01
CA PHE A 8 1.33 -8.42 -22.98
C PHE A 8 0.47 -7.22 -22.58
N CYS A 9 -0.03 -7.18 -21.34
CA CYS A 9 -0.87 -6.10 -20.84
C CYS A 9 -0.13 -4.75 -20.83
N GLN A 10 1.11 -4.71 -20.38
CA GLN A 10 1.94 -3.49 -20.37
C GLN A 10 2.06 -2.92 -21.78
N ARG A 11 2.38 -3.77 -22.76
CA ARG A 11 2.49 -3.36 -24.16
C ARG A 11 1.16 -2.87 -24.72
N ALA A 12 0.06 -3.57 -24.45
CA ALA A 12 -1.27 -3.17 -24.91
C ALA A 12 -1.68 -1.77 -24.39
N LEU A 13 -1.35 -1.45 -23.13
CA LEU A 13 -1.59 -0.13 -22.55
C LEU A 13 -0.72 0.97 -23.20
N GLN A 14 0.50 0.64 -23.62
CA GLN A 14 1.44 1.58 -24.25
C GLN A 14 1.19 1.80 -25.74
N GLU A 15 0.64 0.82 -26.47
CA GLU A 15 0.38 0.94 -27.91
C GLU A 15 -0.84 1.83 -28.23
N ALA A 16 -1.76 2.00 -27.27
CA ALA A 16 -2.96 2.81 -27.45
C ALA A 16 -3.26 3.71 -26.22
N PRO A 17 -2.35 4.63 -25.86
CA PRO A 17 -2.42 5.37 -24.59
C PRO A 17 -3.68 6.23 -24.48
N PHE A 18 -4.13 6.84 -25.59
CA PHE A 18 -5.39 7.59 -25.61
C PHE A 18 -6.61 6.71 -25.31
N ALA A 19 -6.72 5.54 -25.93
CA ALA A 19 -7.82 4.63 -25.70
C ALA A 19 -7.78 4.02 -24.29
N ALA A 20 -6.57 3.84 -23.75
CA ALA A 20 -6.34 3.33 -22.40
C ALA A 20 -6.42 4.41 -21.29
N ALA A 21 -6.63 5.68 -21.64
CA ALA A 21 -6.54 6.81 -20.71
C ALA A 21 -5.22 6.86 -19.91
N MET A 22 -4.12 6.49 -20.56
CA MET A 22 -2.77 6.44 -19.97
C MET A 22 -1.88 7.56 -20.51
N PRO A 23 -0.86 7.99 -19.74
CA PRO A 23 0.21 8.82 -20.27
C PRO A 23 0.95 8.14 -21.44
N PHE A 24 1.52 8.92 -22.35
CA PHE A 24 2.35 8.39 -23.46
C PHE A 24 3.59 7.63 -22.98
N ALA A 25 4.14 8.04 -21.84
CA ALA A 25 5.24 7.38 -21.18
C ALA A 25 4.89 7.23 -19.70
N PHE A 26 5.01 6.00 -19.20
CA PHE A 26 4.89 5.69 -17.79
C PHE A 26 5.84 4.53 -17.48
N ASP A 27 6.43 4.57 -16.29
CA ASP A 27 7.17 3.45 -15.75
C ASP A 27 6.24 2.60 -14.88
N MET A 28 6.30 1.30 -15.08
CA MET A 28 5.52 0.36 -14.28
C MET A 28 6.34 -0.01 -13.04
N GLU A 29 5.93 0.50 -11.88
CA GLU A 29 6.48 0.09 -10.60
C GLU A 29 5.87 -1.26 -10.20
N ALA A 30 6.71 -2.27 -10.04
CA ALA A 30 6.28 -3.63 -9.68
C ALA A 30 6.34 -3.88 -8.17
N ASP A 31 7.15 -3.10 -7.45
CA ASP A 31 7.27 -3.20 -6.00
C ASP A 31 6.61 -1.98 -5.32
N ASP A 32 5.45 -2.23 -4.72
CA ASP A 32 4.71 -1.20 -3.99
C ASP A 32 5.22 -0.98 -2.56
N ALA A 33 6.28 -1.69 -2.11
CA ALA A 33 6.68 -1.71 -0.71
C ALA A 33 7.05 -0.32 -0.16
N ALA A 34 7.78 0.50 -0.93
CA ALA A 34 8.19 1.84 -0.49
C ALA A 34 6.97 2.75 -0.30
N LEU A 35 6.09 2.81 -1.31
CA LEU A 35 4.86 3.60 -1.25
C LEU A 35 3.94 3.11 -0.13
N ARG A 36 3.82 1.80 0.06
CA ARG A 36 2.98 1.22 1.11
C ARG A 36 3.50 1.57 2.50
N PHE A 37 4.82 1.52 2.72
CA PHE A 37 5.42 1.92 3.99
C PHE A 37 5.24 3.42 4.24
N GLU A 38 5.38 4.27 3.22
CA GLU A 38 5.12 5.71 3.31
C GLU A 38 3.68 5.97 3.80
N LEU A 39 2.69 5.31 3.19
CA LEU A 39 1.29 5.42 3.61
C LEU A 39 1.05 4.94 5.05
N ALA A 40 1.71 3.85 5.46
CA ALA A 40 1.61 3.35 6.83
C ALA A 40 2.24 4.32 7.85
N ALA A 41 3.40 4.89 7.54
CA ALA A 41 4.06 5.89 8.38
C ALA A 41 3.26 7.18 8.49
N ASP A 42 2.70 7.66 7.39
CA ASP A 42 1.86 8.85 7.38
C ASP A 42 0.56 8.66 8.16
N PHE A 43 -0.10 7.52 7.99
CA PHE A 43 -1.27 7.20 8.80
C PHE A 43 -0.91 7.13 10.28
N TRP A 44 0.22 6.52 10.62
CA TRP A 44 0.68 6.43 12.00
C TRP A 44 0.86 7.82 12.61
N ARG A 45 1.64 8.68 11.96
CA ARG A 45 1.94 10.05 12.40
C ARG A 45 0.69 10.92 12.51
N THR A 46 -0.22 10.84 11.55
CA THR A 46 -1.36 11.76 11.45
C THR A 46 -2.60 11.28 12.21
N ARG A 47 -2.72 9.98 12.48
CA ARG A 47 -3.93 9.39 13.08
C ARG A 47 -3.65 8.65 14.38
N VAL A 48 -2.60 7.84 14.44
CA VAL A 48 -2.32 6.99 15.61
C VAL A 48 -1.64 7.79 16.72
N GLU A 49 -0.57 8.54 16.40
CA GLU A 49 0.17 9.34 17.38
C GLU A 49 -0.71 10.39 18.09
N PRO A 50 -1.58 11.16 17.41
CA PRO A 50 -2.46 12.11 18.09
C PRO A 50 -3.46 11.42 19.04
N MET A 51 -3.92 10.21 18.69
CA MET A 51 -4.80 9.43 19.56
C MET A 51 -4.03 8.91 20.78
N ALA A 52 -2.82 8.38 20.57
CA ALA A 52 -1.94 7.92 21.64
C ALA A 52 -1.57 9.05 22.61
N ALA A 53 -1.31 10.25 22.09
CA ALA A 53 -1.01 11.43 22.91
C ALA A 53 -2.19 11.83 23.81
N ARG A 54 -3.43 11.64 23.36
CA ARG A 54 -4.63 11.97 24.14
C ARG A 54 -5.03 10.88 25.14
N TRP A 55 -4.64 9.62 24.90
CA TRP A 55 -5.08 8.46 25.68
C TRP A 55 -3.87 7.62 26.12
N PRO A 56 -3.28 7.87 27.31
CA PRO A 56 -2.08 7.17 27.76
C PRO A 56 -2.21 5.64 27.81
N GLY A 57 -3.40 5.13 28.17
CA GLY A 57 -3.64 3.68 28.15
C GLY A 57 -3.57 3.07 26.74
N PHE A 58 -3.99 3.82 25.72
CA PHE A 58 -3.85 3.40 24.32
C PHE A 58 -2.38 3.42 23.89
N ALA A 59 -1.62 4.45 24.28
CA ALA A 59 -0.18 4.50 24.03
C ALA A 59 0.57 3.33 24.67
N GLY A 60 0.26 3.00 25.93
CA GLY A 60 0.82 1.84 26.63
C GLY A 60 0.51 0.53 25.89
N TRP A 61 -0.75 0.33 25.50
CA TRP A 61 -1.16 -0.84 24.73
C TRP A 61 -0.43 -0.95 23.38
N LEU A 62 -0.20 0.16 22.67
CA LEU A 62 0.57 0.16 21.41
C LEU A 62 2.01 -0.30 21.62
N VAL A 63 2.65 0.13 22.71
CA VAL A 63 4.02 -0.29 23.05
C VAL A 63 4.06 -1.77 23.42
N GLU A 64 3.15 -2.22 24.30
CA GLU A 64 3.06 -3.62 24.73
C GLU A 64 2.77 -4.57 23.56
N SER A 65 1.96 -4.14 22.60
CA SER A 65 1.65 -4.92 21.39
C SER A 65 2.72 -4.85 20.30
N GLY A 66 3.79 -4.07 20.49
CA GLY A 66 4.83 -3.87 19.48
C GLY A 66 4.30 -3.18 18.21
N ALA A 67 3.26 -2.35 18.34
CA ALA A 67 2.64 -1.66 17.23
C ALA A 67 3.52 -0.49 16.76
N GLY A 68 3.54 -0.28 15.45
CA GLY A 68 4.29 0.80 14.81
C GLY A 68 4.04 0.85 13.30
N PRO A 69 4.63 1.82 12.59
CA PRO A 69 4.51 1.94 11.14
C PRO A 69 4.85 0.66 10.37
N ALA A 70 5.92 -0.03 10.77
CA ALA A 70 6.32 -1.29 10.14
C ALA A 70 5.32 -2.44 10.38
N ALA A 71 4.73 -2.51 11.59
CA ALA A 71 3.70 -3.49 11.88
C ALA A 71 2.42 -3.21 11.06
N LEU A 72 2.08 -1.93 10.88
CA LEU A 72 0.95 -1.50 10.07
C LEU A 72 1.18 -1.78 8.57
N ASP A 73 2.38 -1.51 8.03
CA ASP A 73 2.76 -1.89 6.67
C ASP A 73 2.60 -3.41 6.43
N ALA A 74 3.11 -4.24 7.35
CA ALA A 74 2.98 -5.69 7.26
C ALA A 74 1.51 -6.16 7.32
N GLN A 75 0.65 -5.47 8.07
CA GLN A 75 -0.80 -5.72 8.07
C GLN A 75 -1.43 -5.32 6.73
N LEU A 76 -1.09 -4.14 6.21
CA LEU A 76 -1.59 -3.64 4.93
C LEU A 76 -1.17 -4.54 3.76
N ALA A 77 0.10 -4.98 3.72
CA ALA A 77 0.62 -5.91 2.72
C ALA A 77 -0.19 -7.21 2.64
N ARG A 78 -0.60 -7.75 3.80
CA ARG A 78 -1.44 -8.96 3.86
C ARG A 78 -2.85 -8.70 3.36
N ARG A 79 -3.40 -7.51 3.64
CA ARG A 79 -4.77 -7.13 3.24
C ARG A 79 -4.87 -6.84 1.75
N LEU A 80 -3.87 -6.20 1.14
CA LEU A 80 -3.85 -5.92 -0.30
C LEU A 80 -3.85 -7.18 -1.17
N LYS A 81 -3.40 -8.33 -0.63
CA LYS A 81 -3.52 -9.63 -1.31
C LYS A 81 -4.96 -10.15 -1.38
N LYS A 82 -5.87 -9.63 -0.55
CA LYS A 82 -7.29 -10.05 -0.46
C LYS A 82 -8.19 -8.84 -0.17
N PRO A 83 -8.24 -7.84 -1.06
CA PRO A 83 -8.84 -6.53 -0.76
C PRO A 83 -10.36 -6.60 -0.54
N LEU A 84 -11.03 -7.63 -1.07
CA LEU A 84 -12.47 -7.85 -0.93
C LEU A 84 -12.84 -8.78 0.24
N ALA A 85 -11.85 -9.28 1.01
CA ALA A 85 -12.13 -10.17 2.12
C ALA A 85 -12.66 -9.40 3.34
N ALA A 86 -13.75 -9.87 3.94
CA ALA A 86 -14.28 -9.30 5.17
C ALA A 86 -13.24 -9.36 6.31
N LEU A 87 -13.17 -8.28 7.10
CA LEU A 87 -12.49 -8.31 8.39
C LEU A 87 -13.28 -9.19 9.35
N ARG A 88 -12.73 -10.35 9.67
CA ARG A 88 -13.12 -11.17 10.82
C ARG A 88 -12.19 -10.86 11.97
#